data_AF-A0A7W5PG17-F1
#
_entry.id   AF-A0A7W5PG17-F1
#
_cell.length_a   1.000
_cell.length_b   1.000
_cell.length_c   1.000
_cell.angle_alpha   90.00
_cell.angle_beta   90.00
_cell.angle_gamma   90.00
#
_symmetry.space_group_name_H-M   'P 1'
#
loop_
_entity.id
_entity.type
_entity.pdbx_description
1 polymer ?
#
loop_
_entity_poly.entity_id
_entity_poly.type
_entity_poly.pdbx_seq_one_letter_code
_entity_poly.pdbx_strand_id
1 'polypeptide(L)' 'MEDFHAMPFQDLIDKAADGSLPVRIGRVFPLDRIIDAHRLMENNAAAGKIVVVTGQTGDTHQ' A
#
# COMPACT_ATOMS: atom_id res chain seq x y z
N MET A 1 16.16 -12.86 14.27
CA MET A 1 15.58 -11.50 14.33
C MET A 1 16.45 -10.49 13.57
N GLU A 2 17.64 -10.90 13.12
CA GLU A 2 18.64 -10.09 12.44
C GLU A 2 18.23 -9.59 11.04
N ASP A 3 17.34 -10.30 10.34
CA ASP A 3 17.00 -9.99 8.93
C ASP A 3 16.25 -8.66 8.74
N PHE A 4 15.42 -8.26 9.72
CA PHE A 4 14.70 -6.98 9.67
C PHE A 4 15.63 -5.77 9.84
N HIS A 5 16.77 -5.95 10.52
CA HIS A 5 17.78 -4.91 10.69
C HIS A 5 18.71 -4.77 9.48
N ALA A 6 18.80 -5.80 8.62
CA ALA A 6 19.59 -5.77 7.39
C ALA A 6 18.85 -5.15 6.20
N MET A 7 17.53 -4.97 6.30
CA MET A 7 16.74 -4.30 5.29
C MET A 7 17.07 -2.78 5.29
N PRO A 8 17.46 -2.19 4.15
CA PRO A 8 17.69 -0.74 4.04
C PRO A 8 16.33 -0.02 3.95
N PHE A 9 15.54 -0.14 5.02
CA PHE A 9 14.18 0.39 5.08
C PHE A 9 14.17 1.89 4.84
N GLN A 10 15.12 2.62 5.46
CA GLN A 10 15.24 4.06 5.29
C GLN A 10 15.49 4.44 3.82
N ASP A 11 16.44 3.80 3.14
CA ASP A 11 16.72 4.08 1.73
C ASP A 11 15.51 3.82 0.82
N LEU A 12 14.69 2.81 1.13
CA LEU A 12 13.46 2.53 0.37
C LEU A 12 12.41 3.63 0.57
N ILE A 13 12.30 4.18 1.79
CA ILE A 13 11.42 5.31 2.09
C ILE A 13 11.90 6.55 1.35
N ASP A 14 13.21 6.84 1.38
CA ASP A 14 13.79 8.00 0.72
C ASP A 14 13.54 7.94 -0.80
N LYS A 15 13.75 6.76 -1.41
CA LYS A 15 13.46 6.52 -2.84
C LYS A 15 11.96 6.61 -3.18
N ALA A 16 11.09 6.24 -2.24
CA ALA A 16 9.65 6.42 -2.44
C ALA A 16 9.27 7.92 -2.37
N ALA A 17 9.90 8.68 -1.47
CA ALA A 17 9.66 10.11 -1.29
C ALA A 17 10.17 10.95 -2.47
N ASP A 18 11.34 10.62 -3.01
CA ASP A 18 11.91 11.31 -4.18
C ASP A 18 11.36 10.82 -5.54
N GLY A 19 10.52 9.78 -5.52
CA GLY A 19 9.87 9.22 -6.71
C GLY A 19 10.73 8.26 -7.54
N SER A 20 11.96 7.96 -7.12
CA SER A 20 12.86 7.02 -7.79
C SER A 20 12.48 5.54 -7.60
N LEU A 21 11.62 5.24 -6.63
CA LEU A 21 11.00 3.92 -6.45
C LEU A 21 9.58 3.89 -7.05
N PRO A 22 9.37 3.27 -8.22
CA PRO A 22 8.05 3.19 -8.84
C PRO A 22 7.14 2.20 -8.07
N VAL A 23 6.18 2.73 -7.30
CA VAL A 23 5.16 1.94 -6.62
C VAL A 23 3.87 1.92 -7.44
N ARG A 24 3.53 0.76 -8.04
CA ARG A 24 2.24 0.59 -8.73
C ARG A 24 1.15 0.24 -7.72
N ILE A 25 0.12 1.08 -7.63
CA ILE A 25 -1.09 0.79 -6.86
C ILE A 25 -2.07 0.07 -7.80
N GLY A 26 -2.39 -1.19 -7.48
CA GLY A 26 -3.32 -1.99 -8.28
C GLY A 26 -4.78 -1.71 -7.95
N ARG A 27 -5.10 -1.59 -6.66
CA ARG A 27 -6.45 -1.27 -6.19
C ARG A 27 -6.41 -0.68 -4.78
N VAL A 28 -7.36 0.21 -4.49
CA VAL A 28 -7.59 0.77 -3.14
C VAL A 28 -8.95 0.27 -2.63
N PHE A 29 -9.00 -0.17 -1.37
CA PHE A 29 -10.23 -0.59 -0.69
C PHE A 29 -10.42 0.21 0.60
N PRO A 30 -11.66 0.55 0.98
CA PRO A 30 -11.94 0.95 2.36
C PRO A 30 -11.78 -0.26 3.29
N LEU A 31 -11.49 0.01 4.56
CA LEU A 31 -11.30 -1.04 5.58
C LEU A 31 -12.50 -2.00 5.67
N ASP A 32 -13.73 -1.49 5.55
CA ASP A 32 -14.96 -2.30 5.57
C ASP A 32 -15.05 -3.35 4.45
N ARG A 33 -14.18 -3.22 3.44
CA ARG A 33 -14.07 -4.12 2.28
C ARG A 33 -12.80 -4.99 2.32
N ILE A 34 -12.23 -5.22 3.51
CA ILE A 34 -11.02 -6.02 3.68
C ILE A 34 -11.15 -7.44 3.13
N ILE A 35 -12.35 -8.04 3.21
CA ILE A 35 -12.62 -9.36 2.64
C ILE A 35 -12.45 -9.34 1.11
N ASP A 36 -12.94 -8.29 0.45
CA ASP A 36 -12.83 -8.14 -1.00
C ASP A 36 -11.38 -7.86 -1.43
N ALA A 37 -10.61 -7.15 -0.60
CA ALA A 37 -9.17 -6.95 -0.79
C ALA A 37 -8.40 -8.28 -0.76
N HIS A 38 -8.68 -9.17 0.21
CA HIS A 38 -8.06 -10.49 0.28
C HIS A 38 -8.45 -11.39 -0.89
N ARG A 39 -9.73 -11.40 -1.29
CA ARG A 39 -10.17 -12.14 -2.48
C ARG A 39 -9.45 -11.70 -3.75
N LEU A 40 -9.24 -10.40 -3.93
CA LEU A 40 -8.48 -9.86 -5.07
C LEU A 40 -7.03 -10.35 -5.06
N MET A 41 -6.41 -10.39 -3.87
CA MET A 41 -5.05 -10.88 -3.67
C MET A 41 -4.93 -12.38 -3.99
N GLU A 42 -5.86 -13.19 -3.49
CA GLU A 42 -5.91 -14.66 -3.72
C GLU A 42 -6.02 -14.99 -5.20
N ASN A 43 -6.75 -14.17 -5.96
CA ASN A 43 -6.90 -14.34 -7.40
C ASN A 43 -5.70 -13.80 -8.22
N ASN A 44 -4.63 -13.30 -7.56
CA ASN A 44 -3.49 -12.62 -8.20
C ASN A 44 -3.90 -11.52 -9.20
N ALA A 45 -5.08 -10.92 -9.00
CA ALA A 45 -5.68 -10.00 -9.96
C ALA A 45 -5.26 -8.54 -9.71
N ALA A 46 -4.56 -8.26 -8.60
CA ALA A 46 -3.97 -6.96 -8.34
C ALA A 46 -2.62 -6.82 -9.08
N ALA A 47 -2.61 -6.09 -10.20
CA ALA A 47 -1.38 -5.73 -10.92
C ALA A 47 -0.56 -4.64 -10.21
N GLY A 48 -0.31 -4.81 -8.90
CA GLY A 48 0.33 -3.83 -8.03
C GLY A 48 0.00 -4.04 -6.55
N LYS A 49 0.36 -3.07 -5.70
CA LYS A 49 0.01 -3.08 -4.28
C LYS A 49 -1.50 -2.88 -4.09
N ILE A 50 -2.08 -3.65 -3.18
CA ILE A 50 -3.43 -3.41 -2.67
C ILE A 50 -3.31 -2.48 -1.47
N VAL A 51 -3.99 -1.34 -1.51
CA VAL A 51 -3.96 -0.33 -0.45
C VAL A 51 -5.29 -0.36 0.29
N VAL A 52 -5.26 -0.37 1.61
CA VAL A 52 -6.46 -0.29 2.44
C VAL A 52 -6.44 1.02 3.21
N VAL A 53 -7.50 1.81 3.07
CA VAL A 53 -7.64 3.08 3.80
C VAL A 53 -8.46 2.86 5.06
N THR A 54 -7.92 3.31 6.19
CA THR A 54 -8.51 3.13 7.54
C THR A 54 -9.08 4.43 8.11
N GLY A 55 -9.13 5.51 7.32
CA GLY A 55 -9.68 6.82 7.68
C GLY A 55 -9.78 7.79 6.48
N GLN A 56 -10.71 8.74 6.60
CA GLN A 56 -11.13 9.83 5.69
C GLN A 56 -11.91 9.45 4.41
N THR A 57 -13.24 9.37 4.56
CA THR A 57 -14.18 9.96 3.58
C THR A 57 -14.50 11.36 4.12
N GLY A 58 -13.71 12.39 3.79
CA GLY A 58 -13.97 13.72 4.36
C GLY A 58 -12.88 14.79 4.33
N ASP A 59 -12.04 14.91 3.30
CA ASP A 59 -11.43 16.22 2.98
C ASP A 59 -12.42 17.03 2.14
N THR A 60 -13.52 17.48 2.78
CA THR A 60 -14.16 18.73 2.38
C THR A 60 -13.46 19.81 3.18
N HIS A 61 -12.44 20.43 2.59
CA HIS A 61 -12.02 21.76 3.02
C HIS A 61 -13.23 22.71 2.82
N GLN A 62 -13.93 23.02 3.92
CA GLN A 62 -14.49 24.36 4.10
C GLN A 62 -13.44 25.24 4.74
#